data_AF-A0A6V7L9V2-F1
#
_entry.id   AF-A0A6V7L9V2-F1
#
_cell.length_a   1.000
_cell.length_b   1.000
_cell.length_c   1.000
_cell.angle_alpha   90.00
_cell.angle_beta   90.00
_cell.angle_gamma   90.00
#
_symmetry.space_group_name_H-M   'P 1'
#
loop_
_entity.id
_entity.type
_entity.pdbx_description
1 polymer ?
#
loop_
_entity_poly.entity_id
_entity_poly.type
_entity_poly.pdbx_seq_one_letter_code
_entity_poly.pdbx_strand_id
1 'polypeptide(L)'
;TFEIPEEIQFIKCNINQSGFYRVNYPDEMWDSIIQTLLTNHHKFTTIDRASLIDDAFTLCEAGEINATIPLRLSLYLMNERDYVPWATALSYLHSWKEKMAESSGYKRYLVFFKRLLGPVT
;
A
#
# COMPACT_ATOMS: atom_id res chain seq x y z
N THR A 1 3.96 -0.12 28.83
CA THR A 1 3.13 0.49 27.76
C THR A 1 3.83 1.73 27.28
N PHE A 2 3.88 1.97 25.97
CA PHE A 2 4.43 3.21 25.42
C PHE A 2 3.32 4.26 25.41
N GLU A 3 3.58 5.44 25.98
CA GLU A 3 2.66 6.57 25.88
C GLU A 3 2.98 7.35 24.61
N ILE A 4 2.00 7.47 23.73
CA ILE A 4 2.12 8.18 22.46
C ILE A 4 1.36 9.51 22.63
N PRO A 5 1.99 10.67 22.40
CA PRO A 5 1.29 11.95 22.43
C PRO A 5 0.10 11.97 21.46
N GLU A 6 -1.02 12.58 21.86
CA GLU A 6 -2.26 12.65 21.04
C GLU A 6 -2.06 13.35 19.68
N GLU A 7 -1.01 14.17 19.55
CA GLU A 7 -0.68 14.89 18.32
C GLU A 7 -0.13 13.98 17.21
N ILE A 8 0.27 12.74 17.53
CA ILE A 8 0.88 11.82 16.56
C ILE A 8 -0.20 11.08 15.77
N GLN A 9 -0.29 11.38 14.47
CA GLN A 9 -1.27 10.78 13.56
C GLN A 9 -0.98 9.33 13.19
N PHE A 10 0.29 8.94 13.12
CA PHE A 10 0.69 7.56 12.86
C PHE A 10 2.12 7.29 13.34
N ILE A 11 2.44 6.00 13.50
CA ILE A 11 3.80 5.52 13.76
C ILE A 11 4.14 4.46 12.72
N LYS A 12 5.25 4.64 12.00
CA LYS A 12 5.79 3.61 11.12
C LYS A 12 6.77 2.72 11.87
N CYS A 13 6.32 1.52 12.24
CA CYS A 13 7.19 0.46 12.77
C CYS A 13 7.99 -0.24 11.66
N ASN A 14 9.02 -1.00 12.06
CA ASN A 14 9.93 -1.72 11.15
C ASN A 14 10.56 -0.82 10.08
N ILE A 15 11.30 0.21 10.52
CA ILE A 15 11.97 1.15 9.61
C ILE A 15 12.93 0.36 8.71
N ASN A 16 12.84 0.64 7.40
CA ASN A 16 13.61 -0.04 6.34
C ASN A 16 13.42 -1.57 6.29
N GLN A 17 12.31 -2.10 6.82
CA GLN A 17 12.04 -3.54 6.82
C GLN A 17 13.20 -4.38 7.37
N SER A 18 13.87 -3.88 8.40
CA SER A 18 15.07 -4.51 8.98
C SER A 18 14.76 -5.75 9.83
N GLY A 19 13.56 -5.81 10.39
CA GLY A 19 13.06 -6.95 11.14
C GLY A 19 12.27 -7.93 10.26
N PHE A 20 12.37 -9.22 10.60
CA PHE A 20 11.61 -10.29 9.95
C PHE A 20 10.19 -10.42 10.54
N TYR A 21 9.39 -9.37 10.35
CA TYR A 21 7.98 -9.34 10.76
C TYR A 21 7.19 -8.34 9.91
N ARG A 22 5.87 -8.55 9.82
CA ARG A 22 4.92 -7.65 9.18
C ARG A 22 4.29 -6.72 10.21
N VAL A 23 3.85 -5.55 9.79
CA VAL A 23 3.16 -4.61 10.67
C VAL A 23 1.74 -4.38 10.18
N ASN A 24 0.78 -4.63 11.07
CA ASN A 24 -0.60 -4.19 10.90
C ASN A 24 -0.86 -2.96 11.78
N TYR A 25 -1.72 -2.07 11.30
CA TYR A 25 -2.12 -0.84 11.99
C TYR A 25 -3.66 -0.80 12.10
N PRO A 26 -4.20 -0.09 13.10
CA PRO A 26 -5.63 0.27 13.10
C PRO A 26 -6.00 1.07 11.84
N ASP A 27 -7.27 1.01 11.45
CA ASP A 27 -7.77 1.64 10.22
C ASP A 27 -7.47 3.14 10.16
N GLU A 28 -7.57 3.85 11.29
CA GLU A 28 -7.30 5.30 11.38
C GLU A 28 -5.83 5.62 11.11
N MET A 29 -4.93 4.71 11.49
CA MET A 29 -3.50 4.86 11.27
C MET A 29 -3.13 4.47 9.84
N TRP A 30 -3.75 3.44 9.27
CA TRP A 30 -3.67 3.15 7.84
C TRP A 30 -4.11 4.36 7.00
N ASP A 31 -5.23 5.00 7.38
CA ASP A 31 -5.71 6.20 6.72
C ASP A 31 -4.69 7.33 6.77
N SER A 32 -4.09 7.56 7.94
CA SER A 32 -3.06 8.59 8.13
C SER A 32 -1.79 8.32 7.31
N ILE A 33 -1.37 7.04 7.22
CA ILE A 33 -0.26 6.60 6.38
C ILE A 33 -0.57 6.83 4.90
N ILE A 34 -1.77 6.43 4.44
CA ILE A 34 -2.19 6.60 3.05
C ILE A 34 -2.25 8.08 2.67
N GLN A 35 -2.80 8.94 3.52
CA GLN A 35 -2.82 10.38 3.27
C GLN A 35 -1.41 10.96 3.18
N THR A 36 -0.50 10.47 4.02
CA THR A 36 0.91 10.89 3.97
C THR A 36 1.59 10.46 2.67
N LEU A 37 1.34 9.23 2.21
CA LEU A 37 1.84 8.74 0.91
C LEU A 37 1.28 9.56 -0.25
N LEU A 38 -0.02 9.88 -0.24
CA LEU A 38 -0.67 10.66 -1.30
C LEU A 38 -0.16 12.11 -1.37
N THR A 39 0.13 12.72 -0.22
CA THR A 39 0.55 14.13 -0.13
C THR A 39 2.05 14.34 -0.27
N ASN A 40 2.86 13.51 0.40
CA ASN A 40 4.32 13.56 0.35
C ASN A 40 4.93 12.21 0.72
N HIS A 41 4.95 11.29 -0.24
CA HIS A 41 5.52 9.95 -0.05
C HIS A 41 7.02 9.97 0.31
N HIS A 42 7.78 11.02 0.02
CA HIS A 42 9.19 11.14 0.41
C HIS A 42 9.41 11.26 1.93
N LYS A 43 8.35 11.43 2.73
CA LYS A 43 8.43 11.27 4.19
C LYS A 43 8.79 9.84 4.61
N PHE A 44 8.54 8.86 3.74
CA PHE A 44 8.95 7.47 3.90
C PHE A 44 10.15 7.18 3.00
N THR A 45 11.10 6.40 3.51
CA THR A 45 12.16 5.86 2.66
C THR A 45 11.59 4.98 1.56
N THR A 46 12.34 4.78 0.47
CA THR A 46 11.93 3.87 -0.61
C THR A 46 11.61 2.46 -0.10
N ILE A 47 12.36 1.97 0.88
CA ILE A 47 12.15 0.65 1.48
C ILE A 47 10.89 0.65 2.35
N ASP A 48 10.64 1.70 3.14
CA ASP A 48 9.41 1.81 3.93
C ASP A 48 8.17 1.80 3.05
N ARG A 49 8.19 2.51 1.91
CA ARG A 49 7.06 2.51 0.96
C ARG A 49 6.80 1.14 0.37
N ALA A 50 7.86 0.43 -0.04
CA ALA A 50 7.74 -0.95 -0.51
C ALA A 50 7.19 -1.87 0.59
N SER A 51 7.66 -1.73 1.84
CA SER A 51 7.16 -2.53 2.97
C SER A 51 5.69 -2.28 3.28
N LEU A 52 5.23 -1.01 3.20
CA LEU A 52 3.83 -0.65 3.44
C LEU A 52 2.91 -1.25 2.38
N ILE A 53 3.34 -1.27 1.12
CA ILE A 53 2.63 -1.96 0.04
C ILE A 53 2.59 -3.46 0.33
N ASP A 54 3.75 -4.07 0.60
CA ASP A 54 3.86 -5.52 0.83
C ASP A 54 2.98 -5.99 2.00
N ASP A 55 3.02 -5.27 3.11
CA ASP A 55 2.21 -5.56 4.30
C ASP A 55 0.71 -5.35 4.01
N ALA A 56 0.31 -4.23 3.41
CA ALA A 56 -1.11 -3.98 3.14
C ALA A 56 -1.73 -5.04 2.21
N PHE A 57 -1.04 -5.41 1.14
CA PHE A 57 -1.54 -6.45 0.23
C PHE A 57 -1.53 -7.84 0.88
N THR A 58 -0.46 -8.21 1.59
CA THR A 58 -0.39 -9.52 2.25
C THR A 58 -1.42 -9.67 3.36
N LEU A 59 -1.58 -8.65 4.21
CA LEU A 59 -2.58 -8.66 5.29
C LEU A 59 -4.00 -8.75 4.73
N CYS A 60 -4.27 -8.09 3.59
CA CYS A 60 -5.56 -8.21 2.93
C CYS A 60 -5.80 -9.64 2.40
N GLU A 61 -4.79 -10.28 1.80
CA GLU A 61 -4.91 -11.67 1.34
C GLU A 61 -5.08 -12.66 2.50
N ALA A 62 -4.52 -12.34 3.67
CA ALA A 62 -4.72 -13.09 4.92
C ALA A 62 -6.10 -12.84 5.57
N GLY A 63 -6.87 -11.86 5.10
CA GLY A 63 -8.17 -11.48 5.67
C GLY A 63 -8.08 -10.59 6.92
N GLU A 64 -6.90 -10.06 7.24
CA GLU A 64 -6.64 -9.24 8.42
C GLU A 64 -7.06 -7.77 8.21
N ILE A 65 -7.12 -7.30 6.96
CA ILE A 65 -7.57 -5.95 6.62
C ILE A 65 -8.48 -5.94 5.39
N ASN A 66 -9.31 -4.90 5.24
CA ASN A 66 -10.21 -4.76 4.10
C ASN A 66 -9.45 -4.38 2.81
N ALA A 67 -9.83 -4.95 1.66
CA ALA A 67 -9.25 -4.65 0.35
C ALA A 67 -9.27 -3.17 -0.05
N THR A 68 -10.13 -2.37 0.58
CA THR A 68 -10.16 -0.91 0.41
C THR A 68 -8.84 -0.25 0.81
N ILE A 69 -8.13 -0.78 1.82
CA ILE A 69 -6.85 -0.24 2.31
C ILE A 69 -5.74 -0.36 1.25
N PRO A 70 -5.34 -1.55 0.77
CA PRO A 70 -4.29 -1.67 -0.25
C PRO A 70 -4.65 -0.98 -1.57
N LEU A 71 -5.94 -1.00 -1.97
CA LEU A 71 -6.39 -0.29 -3.18
C LEU A 71 -6.24 1.22 -3.03
N ARG A 72 -6.65 1.82 -1.90
CA ARG A 72 -6.47 3.25 -1.64
C ARG A 72 -5.00 3.63 -1.50
N LEU A 73 -4.20 2.78 -0.83
CA LEU A 73 -2.76 2.97 -0.71
C LEU A 73 -2.14 3.03 -2.11
N SER A 74 -2.41 2.04 -2.97
CA SER A 74 -1.79 1.96 -4.30
C SER A 74 -2.02 3.19 -5.17
N LEU A 75 -3.04 4.02 -4.93
CA LEU A 75 -3.25 5.29 -5.63
C LEU A 75 -2.05 6.24 -5.56
N TYR A 76 -1.26 6.20 -4.47
CA TYR A 76 -0.08 7.06 -4.36
C TYR A 76 0.98 6.75 -5.43
N LEU A 77 0.97 5.53 -5.99
CA LEU A 77 1.94 5.11 -7.02
C LEU A 77 1.90 6.01 -8.26
N MET A 78 0.80 6.76 -8.48
CA MET A 78 0.75 7.76 -9.55
C MET A 78 1.87 8.82 -9.45
N ASN A 79 2.39 9.06 -8.24
CA ASN A 79 3.49 9.99 -7.96
C ASN A 79 4.83 9.27 -7.69
N GLU A 80 4.84 7.93 -7.61
CA GLU A 80 6.02 7.14 -7.30
C GLU A 80 6.96 7.03 -8.51
N ARG A 81 8.26 7.20 -8.26
CA ARG A 81 9.31 7.10 -9.28
C ARG A 81 10.36 6.04 -8.98
N ASP A 82 10.41 5.55 -7.74
CA ASP A 82 11.39 4.54 -7.37
C ASP A 82 10.94 3.14 -7.82
N TYR A 83 11.91 2.33 -8.24
CA TYR A 83 11.65 0.98 -8.76
C TYR A 83 11.07 0.03 -7.72
N VAL A 84 11.61 0.00 -6.49
CA VAL A 84 11.28 -1.03 -5.49
C VAL A 84 9.79 -1.01 -5.08
N PRO A 85 9.17 0.15 -4.77
CA PRO A 85 7.74 0.19 -4.47
C PRO A 85 6.87 -0.21 -5.67
N TRP A 86 7.24 0.22 -6.88
CA TRP A 86 6.53 -0.16 -8.11
C TRP A 86 6.60 -1.67 -8.38
N ALA A 87 7.79 -2.26 -8.31
CA ALA A 87 7.98 -3.70 -8.52
C ALA A 87 7.16 -4.52 -7.50
N THR A 88 7.16 -4.09 -6.24
CA THR A 88 6.37 -4.72 -5.17
C THR A 88 4.88 -4.64 -5.49
N ALA A 89 4.35 -3.45 -5.77
CA ALA A 89 2.93 -3.26 -6.06
C ALA A 89 2.48 -4.03 -7.32
N LEU A 90 3.28 -4.02 -8.39
CA LEU A 90 2.95 -4.70 -9.64
C LEU A 90 2.78 -6.20 -9.46
N SER A 91 3.58 -6.83 -8.59
CA SER A 91 3.46 -8.27 -8.31
C SER A 91 2.07 -8.62 -7.77
N TYR A 92 1.58 -7.86 -6.78
CA TYR A 92 0.25 -8.04 -6.20
C TYR A 92 -0.86 -7.65 -7.16
N LEU A 93 -0.74 -6.49 -7.81
CA LEU A 93 -1.76 -6.01 -8.74
C LEU A 93 -1.94 -6.95 -9.94
N HIS A 94 -0.87 -7.58 -10.42
CA HIS A 94 -0.96 -8.60 -11.46
C HIS A 94 -1.63 -9.87 -10.94
N SER A 95 -1.24 -10.35 -9.76
CA SER A 95 -1.88 -11.51 -9.13
C SER A 95 -3.39 -11.28 -8.92
N TRP A 96 -3.78 -10.09 -8.45
CA TRP A 96 -5.19 -9.73 -8.28
C TRP A 96 -5.93 -9.64 -9.61
N LYS A 97 -5.28 -9.13 -10.67
CA LYS A 97 -5.85 -9.12 -12.02
C LYS A 97 -6.23 -10.53 -12.47
N GLU A 98 -5.34 -11.51 -12.26
CA GLU A 98 -5.56 -12.91 -12.62
C GLU A 98 -6.68 -13.52 -11.78
N LYS A 99 -6.63 -13.36 -10.45
CA LYS A 99 -7.67 -13.85 -9.51
C LYS A 99 -9.05 -13.27 -9.83
N MET A 100 -9.11 -12.03 -10.33
CA MET A 100 -10.36 -11.34 -10.65
C MET A 100 -10.89 -11.61 -12.06
N ALA A 101 -10.20 -12.37 -12.91
CA ALA A 101 -10.52 -12.51 -14.34
C ALA A 101 -11.97 -12.92 -14.63
N GLU A 102 -12.54 -13.78 -13.78
CA GLU A 102 -13.91 -14.29 -13.92
C GLU A 102 -14.94 -13.53 -13.06
N SER A 103 -14.50 -12.51 -12.32
CA SER A 103 -15.37 -11.72 -11.45
C SER A 103 -16.14 -10.65 -12.23
N SER A 104 -17.33 -10.30 -11.74
CA SER A 104 -18.10 -9.15 -12.26
C SER A 104 -17.34 -7.81 -12.13
N GLY A 105 -16.41 -7.72 -11.17
CA GLY A 105 -15.56 -6.56 -10.92
C GLY A 105 -14.38 -6.40 -11.88
N TYR A 106 -14.05 -7.42 -12.70
CA TYR A 106 -12.82 -7.45 -13.50
C TYR A 106 -12.63 -6.21 -14.39
N LYS A 107 -13.70 -5.81 -15.10
CA LYS A 107 -13.65 -4.64 -15.99
C LYS A 107 -13.31 -3.35 -15.25
N ARG A 108 -13.86 -3.16 -14.04
CA ARG A 108 -13.56 -1.99 -13.20
C ARG A 108 -12.12 -2.02 -12.71
N TYR A 109 -11.64 -3.20 -12.31
CA TYR A 109 -10.26 -3.40 -11.91
C TYR A 109 -9.27 -3.11 -13.05
N LEU A 110 -9.56 -3.54 -14.29
CA LEU A 110 -8.71 -3.22 -15.43
C LEU A 110 -8.62 -1.72 -15.73
N VAL A 111 -9.72 -0.98 -15.60
CA VAL A 111 -9.73 0.48 -15.76
C VAL A 111 -8.87 1.14 -14.67
N PHE A 112 -9.02 0.69 -13.42
CA PHE A 112 -8.20 1.13 -12.30
C PHE A 112 -6.71 0.86 -12.54
N PHE A 113 -6.36 -0.39 -12.88
CA PHE A 113 -4.99 -0.82 -13.12
C PHE A 113 -4.33 -0.02 -14.26
N LYS A 114 -5.02 0.17 -15.38
CA LYS A 114 -4.52 1.00 -16.50
C LYS A 114 -4.29 2.45 -16.09
N ARG A 115 -5.20 3.04 -15.32
CA ARG A 115 -5.05 4.41 -14.83
C ARG A 115 -3.82 4.56 -13.94
N LEU A 116 -3.55 3.55 -13.11
CA LEU A 116 -2.40 3.56 -12.22
C LEU A 116 -1.08 3.53 -12.98
N LEU A 117 -1.00 2.77 -14.07
CA LEU A 117 0.21 2.66 -14.91
C LEU A 117 0.52 3.90 -15.77
N GLY A 118 -0.44 4.81 -15.93
CA GLY A 118 -0.32 5.97 -16.83
C GLY A 118 0.96 6.80 -16.66
N PRO A 119 1.54 7.00 -15.46
CA PRO A 119 2.78 7.75 -15.28
C PRO A 119 4.06 7.01 -15.69
N VAL A 120 3.99 5.69 -15.92
CA VAL A 120 5.13 4.81 -16.24
C VAL A 120 5.13 4.41 -17.73
N THR A 121 3.98 4.49 -18.39
CA THR A 121 3.79 4.26 -19.84
C THR A 121 3.70 5.58 -20.60
#